data_AF-A0A0M6WZP4-F1
#
_entry.id   AF-A0A0M6WZP4-F1
#
_cell.length_a   1.000
_cell.length_b   1.000
_cell.length_c   1.000
_cell.angle_alpha   90.00
_cell.angle_beta   90.00
_cell.angle_gamma   90.00
#
_symmetry.space_group_name_H-M   'P 1'
#
loop_
_entity.id
_entity.type
_entity.pdbx_description
1 polymer ?
#
loop_
_entity_poly.entity_id
_entity_poly.type
_entity_poly.pdbx_seq_one_letter_code
_entity_poly.pdbx_strand_id
1 'polypeptide(L)'
;MLILTNIFRINGAGVICYDGLLKIIADMAGENHIIIPCSIHETIVMSEKTWLDEQVLQEMVYSVNREEVPADEILSDHPFRYEREMNRLCMI
;
A
#
# COMPACT_ATOMS: atom_id res chain seq x y z
N MET A 1 5.07 -8.81 -5.74
CA MET A 1 4.64 -8.45 -4.38
C MET A 1 5.87 -8.06 -3.58
N LEU A 2 5.85 -6.89 -2.95
CA LEU A 2 6.91 -6.36 -2.09
C LEU A 2 6.30 -5.94 -0.76
N ILE A 3 7.02 -6.15 0.35
CA ILE A 3 6.63 -5.65 1.67
C ILE A 3 7.53 -4.46 1.97
N LEU A 4 6.92 -3.31 2.27
CA LEU A 4 7.63 -2.10 2.65
C LEU A 4 7.49 -1.89 4.15
N THR A 5 8.63 -1.78 4.82
CA THR A 5 8.75 -1.45 6.24
C THR A 5 10.13 -0.83 6.49
N ASN A 6 10.31 -0.19 7.65
CA ASN A 6 11.62 0.32 8.05
C ASN A 6 12.48 -0.80 8.68
N ILE A 7 13.75 -0.51 8.95
CA ILE A 7 14.69 -1.50 9.51
C ILE A 7 14.30 -2.01 10.91
N PHE A 8 13.48 -1.25 11.63
CA PHE A 8 13.02 -1.60 12.98
C PHE A 8 11.72 -2.41 12.97
N ARG A 9 11.03 -2.49 11.82
CA ARG A 9 9.71 -3.12 11.64
C ARG A 9 8.63 -2.57 12.57
N ILE A 10 8.81 -1.33 13.05
CA ILE A 10 7.88 -0.65 13.94
C ILE A 10 7.57 0.72 13.31
N ASN A 11 6.29 1.08 13.17
CA ASN A 11 5.83 2.26 12.44
C ASN A 11 6.46 2.37 11.03
N GLY A 12 6.69 1.22 10.40
CA GLY A 12 7.45 1.11 9.16
C GLY A 12 6.65 1.44 7.91
N ALA A 13 5.32 1.49 7.97
CA ALA A 13 4.51 1.87 6.82
C ALA A 13 4.83 3.30 6.32
N GLY A 14 5.36 4.17 7.19
CA GLY A 14 5.79 5.52 6.83
C GLY A 14 6.89 5.60 5.76
N VAL A 15 7.55 4.48 5.42
CA VAL A 15 8.51 4.46 4.30
C VAL A 15 7.88 4.82 2.96
N ILE A 16 6.55 4.66 2.79
CA ILE A 16 5.84 5.12 1.58
C ILE A 16 5.95 6.63 1.35
N CYS A 17 6.25 7.39 2.41
CA CYS A 17 6.49 8.83 2.37
C CYS A 17 7.94 9.20 2.05
N TYR A 18 8.84 8.23 1.86
CA TYR A 18 10.22 8.52 1.49
C TYR A 18 10.28 9.03 0.06
N ASP A 19 10.92 10.18 -0.10
CA ASP A 19 11.03 10.86 -1.39
C ASP A 19 11.59 9.92 -2.46
N GLY A 20 10.82 9.74 -3.54
CA GLY A 20 11.20 8.95 -4.70
C GLY A 20 11.10 7.43 -4.54
N LEU A 21 10.83 6.88 -3.34
CA LEU A 21 10.77 5.42 -3.15
C LEU A 21 9.72 4.77 -4.06
N LEU A 22 8.48 5.27 -4.04
CA LEU A 22 7.40 4.73 -4.86
C LEU A 22 7.67 4.91 -6.36
N LYS A 23 8.33 6.01 -6.74
CA LYS A 23 8.76 6.26 -8.12
C LYS A 23 9.78 5.24 -8.60
N ILE A 24 10.79 4.95 -7.78
CA ILE A 24 11.80 3.92 -8.08
C ILE A 24 11.12 2.56 -8.28
N ILE A 25 10.21 2.17 -7.38
CA ILE A 25 9.50 0.89 -7.48
C ILE A 25 8.63 0.85 -8.76
N ALA A 26 7.95 1.94 -9.10
CA ALA A 26 7.14 2.06 -10.32
C ALA A 26 7.97 2.02 -11.60
N ASP A 27 9.10 2.70 -11.63
CA ASP A 27 9.99 2.74 -12.79
C ASP A 27 10.69 1.39 -13.01
N MET A 28 11.10 0.71 -11.93
CA MET A 28 11.66 -0.64 -12.01
C MET A 28 10.65 -1.67 -12.55
N ALA A 29 9.38 -1.55 -12.19
CA ALA A 29 8.33 -2.45 -12.66
C ALA A 29 7.76 -2.06 -14.03
N GLY A 30 7.92 -0.80 -14.45
CA GLY A 30 7.34 -0.30 -15.69
C GLY A 30 5.81 -0.18 -15.63
N GLU A 31 5.21 0.01 -14.45
CA GLU A 31 3.75 0.13 -14.26
C GLU A 31 3.35 0.91 -12.99
N ASN A 32 2.05 1.19 -12.85
CA ASN A 32 1.46 1.69 -11.60
C ASN A 32 1.40 0.59 -10.56
N HIS A 33 1.27 0.99 -9.30
CA HIS A 33 1.22 0.05 -8.19
C HIS A 33 0.00 0.28 -7.30
N ILE A 34 -0.47 -0.82 -6.73
CA ILE A 34 -1.43 -0.82 -5.63
C ILE A 34 -0.64 -1.00 -4.34
N ILE A 35 -0.97 -0.19 -3.34
CA ILE A 35 -0.40 -0.23 -2.01
C ILE A 35 -1.52 -0.61 -1.05
N ILE A 36 -1.35 -1.75 -0.37
CA ILE A 36 -2.25 -2.23 0.67
C ILE A 36 -1.68 -1.80 2.02
N PRO A 37 -2.42 -1.00 2.81
CA PRO A 37 -2.06 -0.72 4.20
C PRO A 37 -2.36 -1.94 5.06
N CYS A 38 -1.32 -2.69 5.44
CA CYS A 38 -1.50 -3.87 6.29
C CYS A 38 -1.63 -3.47 7.77
N SER A 39 -0.78 -2.55 8.21
CA SER A 39 -0.84 -1.91 9.53
C SER A 39 0.03 -0.65 9.53
N ILE A 40 0.14 0.02 10.68
CA ILE A 40 1.12 1.10 10.88
C ILE A 40 2.59 0.60 10.68
N HIS A 41 2.82 -0.71 10.77
CA HIS A 41 4.15 -1.31 10.72
C HIS A 41 4.64 -1.61 9.30
N GLU A 42 3.74 -1.89 8.36
CA GLU A 42 4.09 -2.29 7.01
C GLU A 42 2.98 -2.09 5.98
N THR A 43 3.38 -2.01 4.71
CA THR A 43 2.47 -1.98 3.56
C THR A 43 2.90 -2.99 2.51
N ILE A 44 1.95 -3.56 1.77
CA ILE A 44 2.25 -4.43 0.62
C ILE A 44 2.13 -3.61 -0.66
N VAL A 45 3.13 -3.70 -1.53
CA VAL A 45 3.11 -3.14 -2.88
C VAL A 45 2.96 -4.26 -3.90
N MET A 46 2.03 -4.05 -4.84
CA MET A 46 1.73 -5.01 -5.89
C MET A 46 1.37 -4.32 -7.20
N SER A 47 1.50 -5.10 -8.28
CA SER A 47 1.12 -4.66 -9.62
C SER A 47 -0.35 -4.28 -9.63
N GLU A 48 -0.67 -3.13 -10.24
CA GLU A 48 -2.05 -2.71 -10.52
C GLU A 48 -2.84 -3.79 -11.26
N LYS A 49 -2.19 -4.58 -12.12
CA LYS A 49 -2.83 -5.67 -12.88
C LYS A 49 -3.29 -6.84 -12.02
N THR A 50 -2.90 -6.89 -10.74
CA THR A 50 -3.28 -7.98 -9.84
C THR A 50 -4.73 -7.86 -9.38
N TRP A 51 -5.26 -6.63 -9.33
CA TRP A 51 -6.63 -6.36 -8.92
C TRP A 51 -7.40 -5.72 -10.07
N LEU A 52 -8.44 -6.41 -10.51
CA LEU A 52 -9.33 -5.92 -11.58
C LEU A 52 -10.47 -5.07 -11.02
N ASP A 53 -10.78 -5.21 -9.73
CA ASP A 53 -11.90 -4.57 -9.06
C ASP A 53 -11.44 -3.89 -7.75
N GLU A 54 -11.46 -2.56 -7.76
CA GLU A 54 -11.06 -1.73 -6.61
C GLU A 54 -12.03 -1.90 -5.43
N GLN A 55 -13.32 -2.13 -5.70
CA GLN A 55 -14.32 -2.30 -4.65
C GLN A 55 -14.07 -3.60 -3.88
N VAL A 56 -13.78 -4.69 -4.59
CA VAL A 56 -13.42 -5.97 -3.96
C VAL A 56 -12.16 -5.83 -3.11
N LEU A 57 -11.16 -5.10 -3.60
CA LEU A 57 -9.95 -4.83 -2.84
C LEU A 57 -10.24 -4.01 -1.58
N GLN A 58 -11.03 -2.94 -1.69
CA GLN A 58 -11.41 -2.11 -0.55
C GLN A 58 -12.19 -2.92 0.50
N GLU A 59 -13.16 -3.73 0.07
CA GLU A 59 -13.93 -4.61 0.96
C GLU A 59 -13.03 -5.62 1.67
N MET A 60 -12.03 -6.18 0.97
CA MET A 60 -11.04 -7.07 1.56
C MET A 60 -10.19 -6.35 2.62
N VAL A 61 -9.64 -5.17 2.31
CA VAL A 61 -8.84 -4.38 3.26
C VAL A 61 -9.66 -4.03 4.50
N TYR A 62 -10.88 -3.53 4.29
CA TYR A 62 -11.80 -3.17 5.36
C TYR A 62 -12.12 -4.37 6.27
N SER A 63 -12.42 -5.53 5.68
CA SER A 63 -12.78 -6.74 6.44
C SER A 63 -11.60 -7.25 7.26
N VAL A 64 -10.42 -7.36 6.65
CA VAL A 64 -9.19 -7.80 7.33
C VAL A 64 -8.84 -6.86 8.49
N ASN A 65 -8.95 -5.54 8.29
CA ASN A 65 -8.69 -4.57 9.36
C ASN A 65 -9.58 -4.76 10.59
N ARG A 66 -10.82 -5.24 10.42
CA ARG A 66 -11.77 -5.44 11.52
C ARG A 66 -11.61 -6.80 12.20
N GLU A 67 -11.20 -7.82 11.46
CA GLU A 67 -11.12 -9.20 11.95
C GLU A 67 -9.74 -9.53 12.54
N GLU A 68 -8.67 -9.02 11.93
CA GLU A 68 -7.30 -9.53 12.15
C GLU A 68 -6.30 -8.47 12.63
N VAL A 69 -6.62 -7.17 12.49
CA VAL A 69 -5.68 -6.08 12.84
C VAL A 69 -6.10 -5.40 14.15
N PRO A 70 -5.20 -5.23 15.13
CA PRO A 70 -5.48 -4.42 16.32
C PRO A 70 -5.94 -3.01 15.96
N ALA A 71 -6.94 -2.49 16.64
CA ALA A 71 -7.55 -1.20 16.30
C ALA A 71 -6.56 -0.02 16.31
N ASP A 72 -5.52 -0.10 17.15
CA ASP A 72 -4.43 0.87 17.27
C ASP A 72 -3.31 0.68 16.23
N GLU A 73 -3.34 -0.42 15.49
CA GLU A 73 -2.40 -0.72 14.40
C GLU A 73 -3.01 -0.52 13.01
N ILE A 74 -4.31 -0.22 12.90
CA ILE A 74 -4.98 0.08 11.62
C ILE A 74 -4.41 1.40 11.05
N LEU A 75 -3.82 1.32 9.86
CA LEU A 75 -3.29 2.49 9.16
C LEU A 75 -4.33 3.20 8.30
N SER A 76 -5.10 2.44 7.52
CA SER A 76 -6.14 2.94 6.61
C SER A 76 -7.07 1.80 6.24
N ASP A 77 -8.36 2.10 6.11
CA ASP A 77 -9.38 1.17 5.59
C ASP A 77 -9.44 1.12 4.07
N HIS A 78 -8.68 2.00 3.40
CA HIS A 78 -8.64 2.10 1.95
C HIS A 78 -7.26 1.74 1.40
N PRO A 79 -7.20 0.94 0.32
CA PRO A 79 -6.00 0.78 -0.47
C PRO A 79 -5.62 2.10 -1.17
N PHE A 80 -4.40 2.14 -1.70
CA PHE A 80 -3.90 3.28 -2.47
C PHE A 80 -3.39 2.83 -3.82
N ARG A 81 -3.50 3.71 -4.81
CA ARG A 81 -2.86 3.58 -6.12
C ARG A 81 -1.74 4.60 -6.25
N TYR A 82 -0.54 4.13 -6.56
CA TYR A 82 0.56 4.97 -7.00
C TYR A 82 0.59 5.06 -8.52
N GLU A 83 0.39 6.26 -9.06
CA GLU A 83 0.38 6.51 -10.49
C GLU A 83 1.75 7.02 -10.96
N ARG A 84 2.44 6.20 -11.75
CA ARG A 84 3.85 6.41 -12.14
C ARG A 84 4.06 7.70 -12.93
N GLU A 85 3.17 7.99 -13.87
CA GLU A 85 3.27 9.13 -14.79
C GLU A 85 2.95 10.45 -14.09
N MET A 86 1.99 10.44 -13.17
CA MET A 86 1.59 11.64 -12.43
C MET A 86 2.39 11.83 -11.13
N ASN A 87 3.21 10.84 -10.75
CA ASN A 87 4.01 10.84 -9.52
C ASN A 87 3.15 11.16 -8.28
N ARG A 88 1.99 10.50 -8.18
CA ARG A 88 1.00 10.75 -7.12
C ARG A 88 0.53 9.45 -6.49
N LEU A 89 0.25 9.52 -5.20
CA LEU A 89 -0.44 8.48 -4.44
C LEU A 89 -1.90 8.91 -4.25
N CYS A 90 -2.84 8.08 -4.69
CA CYS A 90 -4.27 8.32 -4.59
C CYS A 90 -4.89 7.23 -3.72
N MET A 91 -5.82 7.61 -2.85
CA MET A 91 -6.72 6.64 -2.20
C MET A 91 -7.71 6.13 -3.25
N ILE A 92 -7.98 4.82 -3.23
CA ILE A 92 -8.89 4.13 -4.14
C ILE A 92 -9.83 3.21 -3.38
#